data_AF-A0A090AHN5-F1
#
_entry.id   AF-A0A090AHN5-F1
#
_cell.length_a   1.000
_cell.length_b   1.000
_cell.length_c   1.000
_cell.angle_alpha   90.00
_cell.angle_beta   90.00
_cell.angle_gamma   90.00
#
_symmetry.space_group_name_H-M   'P 1'
#
loop_
_entity.id
_entity.type
_entity.pdbx_description
1 polymer ?
#
loop_
_entity_poly.entity_id
_entity_poly.type
_entity_poly.pdbx_seq_one_letter_code
_entity_poly.pdbx_strand_id
1 'polypeptide(L)'
;MTWKVILSCQAIKDAKKLAQVGYQSSAEDLLKLLETNPYTTPPRYEKLKRELLYHSSLSAPLQEIVTHIQNLNHPKIPYADLNPKTKYFVRIVPRQYTLTKDNQLQANAILGTKPIVFFTTPEGFYGKSLLDIYLDISYEAEDIIRWQRDAEMVAVVFRYPESIVLSNVTDGQLLTPWNNKVYVPTWDNVFSLFHQLAQEATVEPDKKGEFAAEKTFFSTESLKQFVLNFPDAGKQRIKATDYATLKVTGGADWVYRELLERKLSIFEHFLGNGRTLNEITTAAGIKEQTGLFELVGPNIKLRDLPEIAIVNLGKLTMEDTYFKQ
;
A
#
# COMPACT_ATOMS: atom_id res chain seq x y z
N MET A 1 22.27 -29.39 24.23
CA MET A 1 22.38 -27.99 24.68
C MET A 1 21.15 -27.71 25.52
N THR A 2 21.29 -27.18 26.73
CA THR A 2 20.17 -26.80 27.59
C THR A 2 19.96 -25.29 27.50
N TRP A 3 18.71 -24.88 27.26
CA TRP A 3 18.34 -23.47 27.16
C TRP A 3 17.91 -22.96 28.53
N LYS A 4 18.32 -21.73 28.86
CA LYS A 4 17.92 -21.09 30.11
C LYS A 4 16.66 -20.26 29.89
N VAL A 5 15.57 -20.64 30.55
CA VAL A 5 14.32 -19.87 30.54
C VAL A 5 14.43 -18.71 31.53
N ILE A 6 14.12 -17.50 31.08
CA ILE A 6 14.07 -16.28 31.92
C ILE A 6 12.66 -15.70 31.81
N LEU A 7 11.97 -15.59 32.94
CA LEU A 7 10.62 -15.04 32.99
C LEU A 7 10.66 -13.53 33.13
N SER A 8 9.86 -12.83 32.32
CA SER A 8 9.64 -11.40 32.50
C SER A 8 8.76 -11.13 33.73
N CYS A 9 8.79 -9.89 34.22
CA CYS A 9 7.91 -9.46 35.33
C CYS A 9 6.42 -9.69 35.02
N GLN A 10 6.02 -9.63 33.75
CA GLN A 10 4.65 -9.90 33.33
C GLN A 10 4.33 -11.40 33.33
N ALA A 11 5.26 -12.24 32.83
CA ALA A 11 5.11 -13.70 32.87
C ALA A 11 4.98 -14.23 34.30
N ILE A 12 5.67 -13.62 35.28
CA ILE A 12 5.52 -13.95 36.70
C ILE A 12 4.11 -13.62 37.22
N LYS A 13 3.51 -12.50 36.78
CA LYS A 13 2.13 -12.14 37.15
C LYS A 13 1.12 -13.11 36.54
N ASP A 14 1.33 -13.49 35.29
CA ASP A 14 0.42 -14.40 34.58
C ASP A 14 0.56 -15.84 35.07
N ALA A 15 1.76 -16.27 35.50
CA ALA A 15 1.96 -17.55 36.18
C ALA A 15 1.11 -17.68 37.46
N LYS A 16 0.98 -16.59 38.24
CA LYS A 16 0.11 -16.56 39.43
C LYS A 16 -1.36 -16.74 39.06
N LYS A 17 -1.81 -16.14 37.95
CA LYS A 17 -3.18 -16.31 37.45
C LYS A 17 -3.41 -17.75 36.97
N LEU A 18 -2.46 -18.31 36.21
CA LEU A 18 -2.51 -19.69 35.72
C LEU A 18 -2.59 -20.70 36.88
N ALA A 19 -1.88 -20.46 37.98
CA ALA A 19 -1.98 -21.28 39.18
C ALA A 19 -3.37 -21.19 39.83
N GLN A 20 -3.96 -19.99 39.90
CA GLN A 20 -5.31 -19.81 40.47
C GLN A 20 -6.40 -20.53 39.67
N VAL A 21 -6.21 -20.68 38.35
CA VAL A 21 -7.16 -21.39 37.48
C VAL A 21 -6.76 -22.85 37.20
N GLY A 22 -5.76 -23.39 37.90
CA GLY A 22 -5.40 -24.80 37.84
C GLY A 22 -4.52 -25.24 36.65
N TYR A 23 -3.97 -24.31 35.87
CA TYR A 23 -3.13 -24.58 34.69
C TYR A 23 -1.62 -24.49 34.96
N GLN A 24 -1.21 -24.48 36.22
CA GLN A 24 0.22 -24.38 36.59
C GLN A 24 1.05 -25.53 36.03
N SER A 25 0.57 -26.78 36.16
CA SER A 25 1.30 -27.96 35.70
C SER A 25 1.54 -27.94 34.18
N SER A 26 0.52 -27.58 33.41
CA SER A 26 0.63 -27.46 31.95
C SER A 26 1.61 -26.37 31.53
N ALA A 27 1.65 -25.24 32.25
CA ALA A 27 2.62 -24.18 31.99
C ALA A 27 4.06 -24.62 32.32
N GLU A 28 4.26 -25.30 33.44
CA GLU A 28 5.58 -25.85 33.83
C GLU A 28 6.09 -26.89 32.83
N ASP A 29 5.21 -27.74 32.30
CA ASP A 29 5.57 -28.74 31.28
C ASP A 29 6.02 -28.08 29.98
N LEU A 30 5.39 -26.98 29.58
CA LEU A 30 5.82 -26.19 28.43
C LEU A 30 7.17 -25.49 28.69
N LEU A 31 7.40 -24.96 29.89
CA LEU A 31 8.69 -24.35 30.23
C LEU A 31 9.84 -25.38 30.20
N LYS A 32 9.61 -26.60 30.70
CA LYS A 32 10.58 -27.71 30.61
C LYS A 32 10.86 -28.12 29.16
N LEU A 33 9.84 -28.08 28.29
CA LEU A 33 10.02 -28.32 26.86
C LEU A 33 10.91 -27.25 26.22
N LEU A 34 10.71 -25.97 26.58
CA LEU A 34 11.54 -24.86 26.12
C LEU A 34 12.99 -24.96 26.60
N GLU A 35 13.22 -25.42 27.83
CA GLU A 35 14.57 -25.67 28.37
C GLU A 35 15.31 -26.79 27.62
N THR A 36 14.56 -27.76 27.09
CA THR A 36 15.09 -28.91 26.37
C THR A 36 15.39 -28.57 24.91
N ASN A 37 14.39 -28.07 24.18
CA ASN A 37 14.53 -27.58 22.81
C ASN A 37 13.31 -26.71 22.44
N PRO A 38 13.48 -25.38 22.37
CA PRO A 38 12.37 -24.45 22.11
C PRO A 38 11.79 -24.56 20.69
N TYR A 39 12.36 -25.40 19.83
CA TYR A 39 11.91 -25.63 18.45
C TYR A 39 11.15 -26.97 18.26
N THR A 40 10.72 -27.62 19.35
CA THR A 40 9.93 -28.88 19.30
C THR A 40 8.41 -28.62 19.38
N THR A 41 7.59 -29.59 18.96
CA THR A 41 6.15 -29.44 18.72
C THR A 41 5.30 -29.76 19.96
N PRO A 42 4.17 -29.05 20.23
CA PRO A 42 3.55 -28.07 19.34
C PRO A 42 3.67 -26.59 19.77
N PRO A 43 3.57 -25.63 18.81
CA PRO A 43 3.58 -25.80 17.34
C PRO A 43 4.91 -25.34 16.73
N ARG A 44 5.29 -26.02 15.64
CA ARG A 44 6.21 -25.48 14.64
C ARG A 44 5.80 -24.03 14.36
N TYR A 45 6.75 -23.11 14.40
CA TYR A 45 6.68 -21.93 13.56
C TYR A 45 6.63 -22.48 12.12
N GLU A 46 5.43 -22.75 11.62
CA GLU A 46 5.25 -23.07 10.21
C GLU A 46 5.89 -21.90 9.47
N LYS A 47 6.83 -22.19 8.58
CA LYS A 47 7.44 -21.13 7.77
C LYS A 47 6.28 -20.50 7.02
N LEU A 48 5.81 -19.35 7.50
CA LEU A 48 4.75 -18.58 6.88
C LEU A 48 5.28 -18.08 5.54
N LYS A 49 5.16 -18.95 4.54
CA LYS A 49 5.50 -18.66 3.16
C LYS A 49 4.21 -18.21 2.49
N ARG A 50 4.22 -17.03 1.89
CA ARG A 50 3.09 -16.60 1.07
C ARG A 50 2.98 -17.48 -0.17
N GLU A 51 1.76 -17.82 -0.54
CA GLU A 51 1.50 -18.55 -1.78
C GLU A 51 1.67 -17.63 -3.00
N LEU A 52 2.31 -18.12 -4.05
CA LEU A 52 2.26 -17.48 -5.37
C LEU A 52 1.00 -18.00 -6.07
N LEU A 53 0.01 -17.14 -6.26
CA LEU A 53 -1.30 -17.53 -6.77
C LEU A 53 -1.33 -17.57 -8.31
N TYR A 54 -0.64 -16.63 -8.95
CA TYR A 54 -0.63 -16.50 -10.40
C TYR A 54 0.67 -15.85 -10.87
N HIS A 55 1.13 -16.19 -12.07
CA HIS A 55 2.16 -15.43 -12.77
C HIS A 55 2.00 -15.54 -14.28
N SER A 56 2.57 -14.57 -14.99
CA SER A 56 2.80 -14.63 -16.44
C SER A 56 4.23 -14.17 -16.71
N SER A 57 4.98 -14.95 -17.50
CA SER A 57 6.38 -14.68 -17.87
C SER A 57 7.30 -14.43 -16.66
N LEU A 58 7.52 -15.47 -15.84
CA LEU A 58 8.31 -15.36 -14.61
C LEU A 58 9.82 -15.42 -14.87
N SER A 59 10.44 -14.27 -15.18
CA SER A 59 11.89 -14.19 -15.37
C SER A 59 12.66 -14.43 -14.07
N ALA A 60 13.97 -14.74 -14.16
CA ALA A 60 14.80 -14.94 -12.98
C ALA A 60 14.81 -13.74 -12.00
N PRO A 61 14.90 -12.47 -12.47
CA PRO A 61 14.76 -11.30 -11.58
C PRO A 61 13.40 -11.22 -10.87
N LEU A 62 12.30 -11.50 -11.59
CA LEU A 62 10.96 -11.48 -10.98
C LEU A 62 10.80 -12.64 -9.97
N GLN A 63 11.31 -13.82 -10.28
CA GLN A 63 11.31 -14.97 -9.38
C GLN A 63 12.06 -14.67 -8.08
N GLU A 64 13.19 -13.98 -8.13
CA GLU A 64 13.95 -13.57 -6.95
C GLU A 64 13.12 -12.62 -6.07
N ILE A 65 12.53 -11.58 -6.67
CA ILE A 65 11.66 -10.63 -5.97
C ILE A 65 10.47 -11.35 -5.30
N VAL A 66 9.80 -12.23 -6.05
CA VAL A 66 8.68 -13.03 -5.52
C VAL A 66 9.15 -13.89 -4.35
N THR A 67 10.33 -14.51 -4.45
CA THR A 67 10.87 -15.35 -3.37
C THR A 67 11.11 -14.55 -2.09
N HIS A 68 11.60 -13.31 -2.20
CA HIS A 68 11.75 -12.41 -1.05
C HIS A 68 10.42 -12.00 -0.44
N ILE A 69 9.42 -11.63 -1.26
CA ILE A 69 8.07 -11.29 -0.78
C ILE A 69 7.40 -12.49 -0.11
N GLN A 70 7.62 -13.69 -0.64
CA GLN A 70 7.08 -14.93 -0.08
C GLN A 70 7.66 -15.28 1.29
N ASN A 71 8.89 -14.85 1.59
CA ASN A 71 9.59 -15.15 2.83
C ASN A 71 9.32 -14.08 3.91
N LEU A 72 8.41 -14.34 4.83
CA LEU A 72 8.15 -13.41 5.94
C LEU A 72 9.31 -13.27 6.93
N ASN A 73 10.30 -14.17 6.90
CA ASN A 73 11.52 -14.04 7.71
C ASN A 73 12.63 -13.23 7.02
N HIS A 74 12.38 -12.72 5.80
CA HIS A 74 13.32 -11.81 5.16
C HIS A 74 13.51 -10.56 6.05
N PRO A 75 14.74 -10.07 6.28
CA PRO A 75 14.94 -8.81 6.99
C PRO A 75 14.18 -7.65 6.32
N LYS A 76 13.46 -6.86 7.11
CA LYS A 76 12.82 -5.64 6.60
C LYS A 76 13.90 -4.69 6.08
N ILE A 77 13.64 -4.04 4.95
CA ILE A 77 14.54 -3.04 4.38
C ILE A 77 14.25 -1.67 5.03
N PRO A 78 15.25 -0.95 5.56
CA PRO A 78 15.06 0.39 6.12
C PRO A 78 14.46 1.35 5.08
N TYR A 79 13.58 2.26 5.51
CA TYR A 79 12.90 3.20 4.60
C TYR A 79 13.87 4.09 3.80
N ALA A 80 15.00 4.47 4.41
CA ALA A 80 16.05 5.24 3.75
C ALA A 80 16.64 4.52 2.52
N ASP A 81 16.65 3.18 2.54
CA ASP A 81 17.21 2.33 1.50
C ASP A 81 16.18 1.91 0.42
N LEU A 82 14.92 2.30 0.61
CA LEU A 82 13.86 2.11 -0.38
C LEU A 82 13.98 3.18 -1.47
N ASN A 83 14.47 2.75 -2.62
CA ASN A 83 14.55 3.54 -3.84
C ASN A 83 14.37 2.61 -5.06
N PRO A 84 13.98 3.14 -6.23
CA PRO A 84 13.75 2.32 -7.43
C PRO A 84 15.07 1.71 -7.96
N LYS A 85 15.43 0.53 -7.46
CA LYS A 85 16.64 -0.22 -7.89
C LYS A 85 16.40 -1.13 -9.08
N THR A 86 15.14 -1.44 -9.35
CA THR A 86 14.72 -2.38 -10.38
C THR A 86 13.62 -1.75 -11.24
N LYS A 87 13.29 -2.42 -12.36
CA LYS A 87 12.15 -2.07 -13.21
C LYS A 87 10.82 -2.66 -12.73
N TYR A 88 10.81 -3.30 -11.55
CA TYR A 88 9.64 -3.92 -10.97
C TYR A 88 9.01 -3.03 -9.91
N PHE A 89 7.70 -3.11 -9.83
CA PHE A 89 6.85 -2.37 -8.91
C PHE A 89 5.90 -3.33 -8.22
N VAL A 90 5.38 -2.90 -7.08
CA VAL A 90 4.39 -3.66 -6.32
C VAL A 90 3.28 -2.76 -5.81
N ARG A 91 2.06 -3.29 -5.80
CA ARG A 91 0.93 -2.70 -5.07
C ARG A 91 0.07 -3.78 -4.45
N ILE A 92 -0.70 -3.42 -3.42
CA ILE A 92 -1.75 -4.29 -2.89
C ILE A 92 -3.09 -4.00 -3.55
N VAL A 93 -3.88 -5.05 -3.69
CA VAL A 93 -5.27 -5.01 -4.18
C VAL A 93 -6.06 -6.16 -3.59
N PRO A 94 -7.39 -6.03 -3.42
CA PRO A 94 -8.24 -7.16 -3.07
C PRO A 94 -8.17 -8.25 -4.15
N ARG A 95 -8.00 -9.51 -3.73
CA ARG A 95 -7.87 -10.69 -4.59
C ARG A 95 -9.04 -10.81 -5.57
N GLN A 96 -10.25 -10.50 -5.12
CA GLN A 96 -11.47 -10.60 -5.92
C GLN A 96 -11.53 -9.64 -7.14
N TYR A 97 -10.63 -8.65 -7.23
CA TYR A 97 -10.53 -7.76 -8.39
C TYR A 97 -9.41 -8.16 -9.35
N THR A 98 -8.63 -9.19 -9.01
CA THR A 98 -7.49 -9.65 -9.81
C THR A 98 -7.65 -11.07 -10.28
N LEU A 99 -8.06 -11.98 -9.39
CA LEU A 99 -8.13 -13.41 -9.63
C LEU A 99 -9.56 -13.92 -9.49
N THR A 100 -9.88 -14.92 -10.31
CA THR A 100 -11.06 -15.78 -10.13
C THR A 100 -10.84 -16.71 -8.92
N LYS A 101 -11.87 -17.46 -8.52
CA LYS A 101 -11.76 -18.44 -7.43
C LYS A 101 -10.65 -19.47 -7.69
N ASP A 102 -10.47 -19.89 -8.94
CA ASP A 102 -9.49 -20.89 -9.37
C ASP A 102 -8.11 -20.29 -9.73
N ASN A 103 -7.78 -19.12 -9.17
CA ASN A 103 -6.51 -18.41 -9.38
C ASN A 103 -6.19 -18.05 -10.84
N GLN A 104 -7.21 -17.96 -11.72
CA GLN A 104 -7.05 -17.41 -13.06
C GLN A 104 -7.17 -15.89 -13.05
N LEU A 105 -6.35 -15.19 -13.83
CA LEU A 105 -6.43 -13.74 -13.99
C LEU A 105 -7.78 -13.33 -14.59
N GLN A 106 -8.48 -12.38 -13.97
CA GLN A 106 -9.74 -11.87 -14.50
C GLN A 106 -9.53 -11.06 -15.78
N ALA A 107 -10.44 -11.20 -16.74
CA ALA A 107 -10.33 -10.54 -18.06
C ALA A 107 -10.33 -9.00 -17.98
N ASN A 108 -11.00 -8.43 -16.98
CA ASN A 108 -11.10 -7.00 -16.72
C ASN A 108 -10.18 -6.52 -15.59
N ALA A 109 -9.29 -7.38 -15.06
CA ALA A 109 -8.36 -6.98 -14.02
C ALA A 109 -7.44 -5.86 -14.53
N ILE A 110 -7.38 -4.78 -13.76
CA ILE A 110 -6.66 -3.55 -14.08
C ILE A 110 -5.89 -3.07 -12.85
N LEU A 111 -4.74 -2.43 -13.05
CA LEU A 111 -3.86 -2.04 -11.95
C LEU A 111 -4.59 -1.19 -10.91
N GLY A 112 -5.42 -0.22 -11.31
CA GLY A 112 -6.16 0.65 -10.39
C GLY A 112 -7.48 1.17 -10.95
N THR A 113 -8.15 2.03 -10.17
CA THR A 113 -9.48 2.58 -10.48
C THR A 113 -9.44 3.98 -11.11
N LYS A 114 -8.26 4.59 -11.19
CA LYS A 114 -7.98 5.93 -11.73
C LYS A 114 -7.02 5.83 -12.93
N PRO A 115 -6.93 6.85 -13.79
CA PRO A 115 -6.05 6.80 -14.97
C PRO A 115 -4.57 6.74 -14.62
N ILE A 116 -4.22 7.27 -13.46
CA ILE A 116 -2.89 7.15 -12.87
C ILE A 116 -2.98 6.35 -11.57
N VAL A 117 -1.94 5.58 -11.27
CA VAL A 117 -1.98 4.56 -10.24
C VAL A 117 -0.75 4.65 -9.35
N PHE A 118 -0.99 4.65 -8.02
CA PHE A 118 0.06 4.56 -7.01
C PHE A 118 0.57 3.13 -6.83
N PHE A 119 1.88 3.00 -6.69
CA PHE A 119 2.60 1.78 -6.35
C PHE A 119 3.95 2.12 -5.71
N THR A 120 4.67 1.10 -5.24
CA THR A 120 5.97 1.25 -4.60
C THR A 120 6.97 0.23 -5.16
N THR A 121 8.17 0.18 -4.58
CA THR A 121 9.21 -0.78 -4.95
C THR A 121 9.01 -2.10 -4.19
N PRO A 122 9.35 -3.27 -4.78
CA PRO A 122 9.14 -4.57 -4.15
C PRO A 122 9.80 -4.74 -2.78
N GLU A 123 10.96 -4.11 -2.57
CA GLU A 123 11.72 -4.13 -1.31
C GLU A 123 10.89 -3.60 -0.13
N GLY A 124 9.93 -2.71 -0.41
CA GLY A 124 8.99 -2.20 0.58
C GLY A 124 8.13 -3.29 1.23
N PHE A 125 8.04 -4.49 0.65
CA PHE A 125 7.20 -5.59 1.13
C PHE A 125 7.98 -6.73 1.80
N TYR A 126 9.31 -6.71 1.71
CA TYR A 126 10.15 -7.79 2.23
C TYR A 126 10.07 -7.86 3.76
N GLY A 127 9.75 -9.04 4.30
CA GLY A 127 9.62 -9.25 5.74
C GLY A 127 8.44 -8.53 6.42
N LYS A 128 7.57 -7.86 5.65
CA LYS A 128 6.44 -7.10 6.18
C LYS A 128 5.17 -7.93 6.19
N SER A 129 4.45 -7.93 7.31
CA SER A 129 3.08 -8.47 7.38
C SER A 129 2.11 -7.62 6.55
N LEU A 130 0.88 -8.10 6.35
CA LEU A 130 -0.15 -7.29 5.69
C LEU A 130 -0.45 -6.00 6.49
N LEU A 131 -0.46 -6.08 7.83
CA LEU A 131 -0.65 -4.91 8.69
C LEU A 131 0.49 -3.90 8.55
N ASP A 132 1.75 -4.37 8.55
CA ASP A 132 2.91 -3.49 8.30
C ASP A 132 2.76 -2.76 6.97
N ILE A 133 2.37 -3.48 5.90
CA ILE A 133 2.18 -2.90 4.56
C ILE A 133 1.07 -1.84 4.59
N TYR A 134 -0.04 -2.07 5.28
CA TYR A 134 -1.12 -1.10 5.38
C TYR A 134 -0.72 0.20 6.08
N LEU A 135 -0.03 0.07 7.23
CA LEU A 135 0.48 1.22 7.99
C LEU A 135 1.48 2.03 7.14
N ASP A 136 2.25 1.33 6.31
CA ASP A 136 3.23 1.94 5.42
C ASP A 136 2.63 2.70 4.23
N ILE A 137 1.47 2.28 3.73
CA ILE A 137 0.74 3.00 2.66
C ILE A 137 -0.25 4.02 3.23
N SER A 138 -0.08 4.38 4.50
CA SER A 138 -0.83 5.42 5.22
C SER A 138 -2.36 5.24 5.15
N TYR A 139 -2.84 4.00 5.13
CA TYR A 139 -4.26 3.74 5.39
C TYR A 139 -4.52 3.87 6.89
N GLU A 140 -5.48 4.70 7.26
CA GLU A 140 -5.99 4.75 8.63
C GLU A 140 -6.55 3.39 9.03
N ALA A 141 -6.33 3.00 10.29
CA ALA A 141 -6.82 1.72 10.80
C ALA A 141 -8.34 1.58 10.62
N GLU A 142 -9.07 2.67 10.81
CA GLU A 142 -10.52 2.78 10.63
C GLU A 142 -10.94 2.49 9.19
N ASP A 143 -10.20 2.97 8.20
CA ASP A 143 -10.52 2.73 6.79
C ASP A 143 -10.23 1.28 6.39
N ILE A 144 -9.15 0.69 6.92
CA ILE A 144 -8.85 -0.73 6.75
C ILE A 144 -9.99 -1.57 7.34
N ILE A 145 -10.41 -1.26 8.57
CA ILE A 145 -11.48 -1.98 9.28
C ILE A 145 -12.81 -1.81 8.55
N ARG A 146 -13.11 -0.61 8.05
CA ARG A 146 -14.40 -0.31 7.42
C ARG A 146 -14.55 -0.94 6.04
N TRP A 147 -13.48 -0.94 5.24
CA TRP A 147 -13.57 -1.28 3.82
C TRP A 147 -12.84 -2.55 3.41
N GLN A 148 -11.85 -2.98 4.19
CA GLN A 148 -10.95 -4.09 3.84
C GLN A 148 -10.87 -5.18 4.93
N ARG A 149 -11.69 -5.07 5.99
CA ARG A 149 -11.89 -6.15 6.96
C ARG A 149 -12.32 -7.42 6.23
N ASP A 150 -11.64 -8.51 6.57
CA ASP A 150 -11.86 -9.85 6.01
C ASP A 150 -11.65 -9.99 4.50
N ALA A 151 -11.20 -8.93 3.82
CA ALA A 151 -10.86 -8.99 2.40
C ALA A 151 -9.53 -9.72 2.20
N GLU A 152 -9.53 -10.71 1.31
CA GLU A 152 -8.28 -11.34 0.86
C GLU A 152 -7.49 -10.34 0.02
N MET A 153 -6.24 -10.09 0.40
CA MET A 153 -5.35 -9.16 -0.26
C MET A 153 -4.24 -9.89 -0.99
N VAL A 154 -3.81 -9.32 -2.11
CA VAL A 154 -2.67 -9.83 -2.88
C VAL A 154 -1.71 -8.70 -3.22
N ALA A 155 -0.42 -9.04 -3.29
CA ALA A 155 0.60 -8.20 -3.89
C ALA A 155 0.65 -8.49 -5.39
N VAL A 156 0.40 -7.48 -6.20
CA VAL A 156 0.62 -7.52 -7.65
C VAL A 156 2.02 -6.97 -7.89
N VAL A 157 2.96 -7.85 -8.20
CA VAL A 157 4.34 -7.52 -8.58
C VAL A 157 4.43 -7.54 -10.09
N PHE A 158 4.89 -6.46 -10.70
CA PHE A 158 4.87 -6.32 -12.15
C PHE A 158 5.99 -5.42 -12.65
N ARG A 159 6.23 -5.44 -13.95
CA ARG A 159 6.96 -4.36 -14.64
C ARG A 159 6.11 -3.81 -15.77
N TYR A 160 6.32 -2.55 -16.12
CA TYR A 160 5.72 -1.99 -17.32
C TYR A 160 6.40 -2.52 -18.60
N PRO A 161 5.73 -2.41 -19.77
CA PRO A 161 6.37 -2.45 -21.07
C PRO A 161 7.54 -1.48 -21.18
N GLU A 162 8.55 -1.80 -21.99
CA GLU A 162 9.75 -0.97 -22.17
C GLU A 162 9.45 0.43 -22.73
N SER A 163 8.25 0.63 -23.29
CA SER A 163 7.76 1.94 -23.74
C SER A 163 7.40 2.90 -22.60
N ILE A 164 7.20 2.40 -21.38
CA ILE A 164 6.89 3.20 -20.19
C ILE A 164 8.12 3.19 -19.28
N VAL A 165 8.69 4.37 -19.07
CA VAL A 165 9.97 4.52 -18.36
C VAL A 165 9.85 5.39 -17.12
N LEU A 166 10.71 5.14 -16.15
CA LEU A 166 10.83 5.99 -14.96
C LEU A 166 11.37 7.37 -15.37
N SER A 167 10.73 8.41 -14.87
CA SER A 167 11.10 9.80 -15.05
C SER A 167 11.80 10.34 -13.81
N ASN A 168 12.85 11.12 -14.01
CA ASN A 168 13.58 11.81 -12.94
C ASN A 168 13.03 13.21 -12.64
N VAL A 169 11.97 13.64 -13.34
CA VAL A 169 11.31 14.94 -13.14
C VAL A 169 10.65 14.96 -11.78
N THR A 170 10.83 16.06 -11.04
CA THR A 170 10.23 16.29 -9.71
C THR A 170 9.64 17.69 -9.54
N ASP A 171 9.83 18.57 -10.52
CA ASP A 171 9.49 20.00 -10.49
C ASP A 171 8.22 20.33 -11.29
N GLY A 172 7.48 19.33 -11.74
CA GLY A 172 6.28 19.50 -12.56
C GLY A 172 6.52 19.70 -14.06
N GLN A 173 7.78 19.75 -14.53
CA GLN A 173 8.09 19.88 -15.96
C GLN A 173 8.03 18.52 -16.67
N LEU A 174 6.82 18.00 -16.85
CA LEU A 174 6.61 16.66 -17.41
C LEU A 174 7.12 16.56 -18.87
N LEU A 175 7.92 15.53 -19.14
CA LEU A 175 8.37 15.22 -20.51
C LEU A 175 7.22 14.71 -21.38
N THR A 176 7.22 15.06 -22.67
CA THR A 176 6.25 14.54 -23.65
C THR A 176 6.79 13.28 -24.35
N PRO A 177 6.01 12.20 -24.53
CA PRO A 177 4.65 12.00 -23.99
C PRO A 177 4.68 11.78 -22.47
N TRP A 178 3.80 12.48 -21.75
CA TRP A 178 3.74 12.46 -20.28
C TRP A 178 3.06 11.19 -19.75
N ASN A 179 2.15 10.61 -20.52
CA ASN A 179 1.35 9.45 -20.13
C ASN A 179 2.08 8.10 -20.30
N ASN A 180 3.29 8.08 -20.86
CA ASN A 180 4.14 6.89 -20.98
C ASN A 180 5.31 6.92 -19.98
N LYS A 181 5.07 7.41 -18.77
CA LYS A 181 6.11 7.61 -17.76
C LYS A 181 5.61 7.21 -16.39
N VAL A 182 6.54 6.74 -15.56
CA VAL A 182 6.37 6.63 -14.11
C VAL A 182 7.04 7.83 -13.47
N TYR A 183 6.38 8.48 -12.51
CA TYR A 183 6.88 9.65 -11.81
C TYR A 183 6.95 9.40 -10.31
N VAL A 184 7.87 10.09 -9.65
CA VAL A 184 7.77 10.34 -8.22
C VAL A 184 6.64 11.37 -8.02
N PRO A 185 5.63 11.09 -7.17
CA PRO A 185 4.50 11.98 -6.99
C PRO A 185 4.89 13.12 -6.04
N THR A 186 5.68 14.07 -6.54
CA THR A 186 5.85 15.35 -5.86
C THR A 186 4.60 16.21 -6.05
N TRP A 187 4.40 17.21 -5.19
CA TRP A 187 3.29 18.16 -5.38
C TRP A 187 3.28 18.77 -6.78
N ASP A 188 4.45 19.21 -7.26
CA ASP A 188 4.56 19.87 -8.57
C ASP A 188 4.25 18.90 -9.71
N ASN A 189 4.73 17.65 -9.64
CA ASN A 189 4.37 16.60 -10.60
C ASN A 189 2.88 16.27 -10.57
N VAL A 190 2.28 16.13 -9.38
CA VAL A 190 0.86 15.81 -9.24
C VAL A 190 -0.02 16.92 -9.79
N PHE A 191 0.33 18.19 -9.55
CA PHE A 191 -0.40 19.31 -10.15
C PHE A 191 -0.32 19.29 -11.68
N SER A 192 0.86 19.06 -12.24
CA SER A 192 1.03 18.97 -13.70
C SER A 192 0.30 17.76 -14.28
N LEU A 193 0.36 16.59 -13.63
CA LEU A 193 -0.38 15.40 -14.06
C LEU A 193 -1.88 15.66 -14.03
N PHE A 194 -2.39 16.32 -12.98
CA PHE A 194 -3.81 16.64 -12.90
C PHE A 194 -4.23 17.62 -14.00
N HIS A 195 -3.39 18.62 -14.29
CA HIS A 195 -3.64 19.55 -15.38
C HIS A 195 -3.73 18.83 -16.73
N GLN A 196 -2.76 17.96 -17.06
CA GLN A 196 -2.76 17.18 -18.30
C GLN A 196 -3.98 16.25 -18.40
N LEU A 197 -4.30 15.54 -17.32
CA LEU A 197 -5.50 14.71 -17.23
C LEU A 197 -6.78 15.53 -17.41
N ALA A 198 -6.82 16.75 -16.89
CA ALA A 198 -7.97 17.64 -17.03
C ALA A 198 -8.11 18.18 -18.46
N GLN A 199 -7.00 18.44 -19.16
CA GLN A 199 -7.02 18.86 -20.57
C GLN A 199 -7.68 17.77 -21.45
N GLU A 200 -7.34 16.51 -21.21
CA GLU A 200 -7.86 15.36 -21.95
C GLU A 200 -9.22 14.84 -21.43
N ALA A 201 -9.74 15.41 -20.33
CA ALA A 201 -10.95 14.93 -19.68
C ALA A 201 -12.24 15.23 -20.45
N THR A 202 -13.20 14.32 -20.35
CA THR A 202 -14.58 14.50 -20.82
C THR A 202 -15.45 15.20 -19.77
N VAL A 203 -16.60 15.73 -20.20
CA VAL A 203 -17.66 16.20 -19.30
C VAL A 203 -18.84 15.24 -19.39
N GLU A 204 -19.17 14.60 -18.28
CA GLU A 204 -20.15 13.52 -18.18
C GLU A 204 -21.11 13.79 -16.99
N PRO A 205 -22.17 14.62 -17.17
CA PRO A 205 -23.06 15.05 -16.09
C PRO A 205 -23.84 13.91 -15.42
N ASP A 206 -24.20 12.88 -16.20
CA ASP A 206 -25.01 11.75 -15.73
C ASP A 206 -24.17 10.65 -15.07
N LYS A 207 -22.84 10.72 -15.17
CA LYS A 207 -21.95 9.71 -14.61
C LYS A 207 -21.84 9.86 -13.10
N LYS A 208 -22.23 8.80 -12.40
CA LYS A 208 -22.15 8.71 -10.95
C LYS A 208 -20.85 8.06 -10.49
N GLY A 209 -20.40 8.45 -9.31
CA GLY A 209 -19.19 7.92 -8.69
C GLY A 209 -17.90 8.49 -9.28
N GLU A 210 -16.78 7.89 -8.90
CA GLU A 210 -15.44 8.38 -9.27
C GLU A 210 -14.58 7.31 -9.97
N PHE A 211 -15.17 6.16 -10.32
CA PHE A 211 -14.44 5.13 -11.06
C PHE A 211 -14.14 5.62 -12.47
N ALA A 212 -12.86 5.64 -12.83
CA ALA A 212 -12.35 6.27 -14.05
C ALA A 212 -11.02 5.62 -14.44
N ALA A 213 -11.02 4.32 -14.75
CA ALA A 213 -9.76 3.58 -14.91
C ALA A 213 -8.93 4.03 -16.14
N GLU A 214 -9.57 4.54 -17.19
CA GLU A 214 -8.90 4.88 -18.45
C GLU A 214 -8.75 6.40 -18.67
N LYS A 215 -9.79 7.19 -18.37
CA LYS A 215 -9.81 8.64 -18.61
C LYS A 215 -10.53 9.38 -17.50
N THR A 216 -9.99 10.54 -17.12
CA THR A 216 -10.63 11.47 -16.19
C THR A 216 -11.89 12.06 -16.81
N PHE A 217 -12.90 12.30 -15.99
CA PHE A 217 -14.11 13.00 -16.38
C PHE A 217 -14.54 13.98 -15.29
N PHE A 218 -15.27 15.03 -15.69
CA PHE A 218 -15.90 16.00 -14.80
C PHE A 218 -17.41 15.99 -14.98
N SER A 219 -18.16 16.32 -13.92
CA SER A 219 -19.62 16.43 -14.00
C SER A 219 -20.08 17.67 -14.77
N THR A 220 -19.26 18.72 -14.82
CA THR A 220 -19.57 20.00 -15.45
C THR A 220 -18.34 20.60 -16.12
N GLU A 221 -18.56 21.39 -17.17
CA GLU A 221 -17.50 22.15 -17.82
C GLU A 221 -16.89 23.18 -16.87
N SER A 222 -17.68 23.80 -16.00
CA SER A 222 -17.16 24.75 -15.01
C SER A 222 -16.14 24.13 -14.05
N LEU A 223 -16.37 22.89 -13.61
CA LEU A 223 -15.43 22.17 -12.75
C LEU A 223 -14.13 21.79 -13.47
N LYS A 224 -14.25 21.38 -14.75
CA LYS A 224 -13.08 21.15 -15.61
C LYS A 224 -12.27 22.44 -15.79
N GLN A 225 -12.93 23.54 -16.12
CA GLN A 225 -12.28 24.86 -16.28
C GLN A 225 -11.70 25.38 -14.96
N PHE A 226 -12.33 25.09 -13.83
CA PHE A 226 -11.77 25.42 -12.52
C PHE A 226 -10.40 24.76 -12.30
N VAL A 227 -10.26 23.47 -12.61
CA VAL A 227 -8.97 22.76 -12.49
C VAL A 227 -7.93 23.32 -13.46
N LEU A 228 -8.32 23.54 -14.73
CA LEU A 228 -7.41 24.04 -15.76
C LEU A 228 -6.87 25.43 -15.45
N ASN A 229 -7.67 26.28 -14.82
CA ASN A 229 -7.34 27.67 -14.51
C ASN A 229 -6.97 27.89 -13.03
N PHE A 230 -6.76 26.82 -12.24
CA PHE A 230 -6.43 26.96 -10.83
C PHE A 230 -5.08 27.65 -10.64
N PRO A 231 -5.01 28.76 -9.89
CA PRO A 231 -3.84 29.64 -9.88
C PRO A 231 -2.65 29.00 -9.15
N ASP A 232 -1.44 29.28 -9.61
CA ASP A 232 -0.22 28.78 -8.97
C ASP A 232 -0.08 29.24 -7.52
N ALA A 233 -0.56 30.45 -7.19
CA ALA A 233 -0.62 30.90 -5.80
C ALA A 233 -1.49 29.98 -4.92
N GLY A 234 -2.58 29.41 -5.47
CA GLY A 234 -3.39 28.41 -4.78
C GLY A 234 -2.65 27.09 -4.61
N LYS A 235 -1.93 26.63 -5.64
CA LYS A 235 -1.07 25.43 -5.57
C LYS A 235 0.01 25.58 -4.48
N GLN A 236 0.64 26.75 -4.37
CA GLN A 236 1.63 27.02 -3.31
C GLN A 236 0.99 27.01 -1.92
N ARG A 237 -0.23 27.56 -1.75
CA ARG A 237 -0.94 27.48 -0.47
C ARG A 237 -1.30 26.04 -0.10
N ILE A 238 -1.71 25.22 -1.06
CA ILE A 238 -1.96 23.78 -0.83
C ILE A 238 -0.69 23.07 -0.35
N LYS A 239 0.47 23.37 -0.92
CA LYS A 239 1.76 22.79 -0.47
C LYS A 239 2.14 23.20 0.95
N ALA A 240 1.79 24.44 1.34
CA ALA A 240 2.23 25.05 2.59
C ALA A 240 1.24 24.89 3.75
N THR A 241 0.03 24.41 3.50
CA THR A 241 -1.06 24.32 4.49
C THR A 241 -1.41 22.86 4.73
N ASP A 242 -1.53 22.46 6.00
CA ASP A 242 -1.93 21.10 6.35
C ASP A 242 -3.37 20.79 5.88
N TYR A 243 -3.65 19.50 5.66
CA TYR A 243 -4.90 19.04 5.09
C TYR A 243 -6.13 19.44 5.94
N ALA A 244 -6.04 19.31 7.27
CA ALA A 244 -7.14 19.64 8.17
C ALA A 244 -7.47 21.14 8.13
N THR A 245 -6.45 22.00 8.12
CA THR A 245 -6.61 23.45 7.97
C THR A 245 -7.23 23.82 6.63
N LEU A 246 -6.80 23.21 5.51
CA LEU A 246 -7.43 23.42 4.21
C LEU A 246 -8.92 23.05 4.25
N LYS A 247 -9.25 21.89 4.83
CA LYS A 247 -10.63 21.39 4.95
C LYS A 247 -11.53 22.31 5.76
N VAL A 248 -11.05 22.80 6.90
CA VAL A 248 -11.80 23.71 7.77
C VAL A 248 -11.95 25.09 7.12
N THR A 249 -10.89 25.60 6.49
CA THR A 249 -10.90 26.91 5.81
C THR A 249 -11.84 26.90 4.61
N GLY A 250 -11.93 25.78 3.90
CA GLY A 250 -12.77 25.63 2.72
C GLY A 250 -12.30 26.49 1.55
N GLY A 251 -13.25 26.94 0.73
CA GLY A 251 -12.97 27.78 -0.44
C GLY A 251 -12.31 27.04 -1.60
N ALA A 252 -11.73 27.80 -2.53
CA ALA A 252 -11.19 27.26 -3.77
C ALA A 252 -10.01 26.29 -3.55
N ASP A 253 -9.13 26.57 -2.58
CA ASP A 253 -7.98 25.71 -2.30
C ASP A 253 -8.43 24.34 -1.80
N TRP A 254 -9.44 24.29 -0.91
CA TRP A 254 -10.06 23.04 -0.48
C TRP A 254 -10.74 22.30 -1.62
N VAL A 255 -11.53 22.98 -2.45
CA VAL A 255 -12.22 22.34 -3.59
C VAL A 255 -11.21 21.70 -4.54
N TYR A 256 -10.09 22.38 -4.84
CA TYR A 256 -9.03 21.80 -5.67
C TYR A 256 -8.34 20.61 -4.97
N ARG A 257 -8.08 20.72 -3.66
CA ARG A 257 -7.49 19.64 -2.86
C ARG A 257 -8.38 18.39 -2.78
N GLU A 258 -9.69 18.56 -2.66
CA GLU A 258 -10.68 17.48 -2.68
C GLU A 258 -10.76 16.83 -4.06
N LEU A 259 -10.65 17.61 -5.14
CA LEU A 259 -10.60 17.05 -6.49
C LEU A 259 -9.35 16.19 -6.72
N LEU A 260 -8.18 16.59 -6.23
CA LEU A 260 -6.98 15.76 -6.28
C LEU A 260 -7.19 14.41 -5.56
N GLU A 261 -7.83 14.44 -4.40
CA GLU A 261 -8.17 13.23 -3.66
C GLU A 261 -9.09 12.32 -4.47
N ARG A 262 -10.22 12.86 -4.92
CA ARG A 262 -11.26 12.08 -5.62
C ARG A 262 -10.83 11.60 -6.99
N LYS A 263 -10.05 12.39 -7.73
CA LYS A 263 -9.66 12.08 -9.12
C LYS A 263 -8.34 11.32 -9.22
N LEU A 264 -7.39 11.55 -8.29
CA LEU A 264 -6.03 11.03 -8.37
C LEU A 264 -5.62 10.19 -7.15
N SER A 265 -6.51 9.96 -6.18
CA SER A 265 -6.19 9.24 -4.93
C SER A 265 -5.12 9.93 -4.08
N ILE A 266 -5.07 11.26 -4.12
CA ILE A 266 -4.19 12.08 -3.29
C ILE A 266 -4.87 12.35 -1.93
N PHE A 267 -4.79 11.40 -1.01
CA PHE A 267 -5.46 11.46 0.30
C PHE A 267 -4.71 12.33 1.31
N GLU A 268 -5.27 12.52 2.50
CA GLU A 268 -4.80 13.46 3.52
C GLU A 268 -3.34 13.25 3.96
N HIS A 269 -2.86 12.01 3.96
CA HIS A 269 -1.49 11.62 4.29
C HIS A 269 -0.46 11.89 3.18
N PHE A 270 -0.90 12.36 2.00
CA PHE A 270 0.01 12.61 0.90
C PHE A 270 0.95 13.79 1.20
N LEU A 271 2.25 13.49 1.26
CA LEU A 271 3.29 14.49 1.57
C LEU A 271 3.76 15.26 0.34
N GLY A 272 3.61 14.69 -0.86
CA GLY A 272 4.08 15.30 -2.11
C GLY A 272 5.60 15.47 -2.18
N ASN A 273 6.35 14.59 -1.52
CA ASN A 273 7.80 14.52 -1.54
C ASN A 273 8.32 13.17 -2.09
N GLY A 274 7.43 12.31 -2.58
CA GLY A 274 7.77 10.98 -3.08
C GLY A 274 7.87 9.89 -2.02
N ARG A 275 7.42 10.16 -0.78
CA ARG A 275 7.36 9.16 0.29
C ARG A 275 6.05 9.22 1.05
N THR A 276 5.57 8.05 1.48
CA THR A 276 4.42 7.97 2.38
C THR A 276 4.78 8.49 3.78
N LEU A 277 3.76 8.89 4.53
CA LEU A 277 3.90 9.22 5.94
C LEU A 277 3.93 7.92 6.74
N ASN A 278 5.03 7.69 7.46
CA ASN A 278 5.07 6.65 8.47
C ASN A 278 4.59 7.22 9.81
N GLU A 279 3.43 6.77 10.27
CA GLU A 279 2.84 7.24 11.53
C GLU A 279 3.36 6.47 12.76
N ILE A 280 4.16 5.42 12.55
CA ILE A 280 4.70 4.59 13.61
C ILE A 280 5.73 5.41 14.39
N THR A 281 5.37 5.72 15.63
CA THR A 281 6.29 6.31 16.60
C THR A 281 7.04 5.19 17.30
N THR A 282 8.38 5.22 17.24
CA THR A 282 9.20 4.23 17.96
C THR A 282 8.96 4.32 19.47
N ALA A 283 9.31 3.27 20.23
CA ALA A 283 9.23 3.28 21.69
C ALA A 283 10.07 4.41 22.34
N ALA A 284 11.04 4.97 21.60
CA ALA A 284 11.85 6.12 21.99
C ALA A 284 11.20 7.48 21.65
N GLY A 285 9.97 7.51 21.12
CA GLY A 285 9.28 8.74 20.72
C GLY A 285 9.76 9.34 19.40
N ILE A 286 10.67 8.68 18.68
CA ILE A 286 11.18 9.15 17.38
C ILE A 286 10.16 8.77 16.31
N LYS A 287 9.64 9.77 15.59
CA LYS A 287 8.89 9.60 14.34
C LYS A 287 9.86 9.61 13.17
N GLU A 288 10.07 8.47 12.54
CA GLU A 288 10.73 8.46 11.23
C GLU A 288 9.79 9.06 10.20
N GLN A 289 10.06 10.29 9.73
CA GLN A 289 9.22 10.97 8.73
C GLN A 289 9.42 10.41 7.30
N THR A 290 9.85 9.16 7.17
CA THR A 290 10.13 8.52 5.88
C THR A 290 9.43 7.17 5.83
N GLY A 291 8.34 7.09 5.07
CA GLY A 291 7.69 5.83 4.74
C GLY A 291 8.22 5.21 3.44
N LEU A 292 7.36 4.46 2.76
CA LEU A 292 7.67 3.82 1.49
C LEU A 292 7.98 4.85 0.41
N PHE A 293 8.80 4.44 -0.55
CA PHE A 293 9.02 5.21 -1.77
C PHE A 293 7.76 5.15 -2.64
N GLU A 294 7.18 6.31 -2.96
CA GLU A 294 5.95 6.40 -3.76
C GLU A 294 6.27 6.63 -5.23
N LEU A 295 5.52 5.94 -6.09
CA LEU A 295 5.56 6.09 -7.52
C LEU A 295 4.14 6.15 -8.06
N VAL A 296 3.95 6.93 -9.11
CA VAL A 296 2.70 7.00 -9.86
C VAL A 296 2.96 6.75 -11.34
N GLY A 297 2.12 5.94 -11.98
CA GLY A 297 2.25 5.60 -13.40
C GLY A 297 0.90 5.38 -14.09
N PRO A 298 0.90 5.18 -15.42
CA PRO A 298 -0.33 4.98 -16.17
C PRO A 298 -1.03 3.68 -15.77
N ASN A 299 -2.37 3.70 -15.74
CA ASN A 299 -3.14 2.51 -15.49
C ASN A 299 -3.09 1.56 -16.69
N ILE A 300 -2.99 0.25 -16.43
CA ILE A 300 -2.91 -0.77 -17.48
C ILE A 300 -3.63 -2.04 -17.01
N LYS A 301 -4.24 -2.76 -17.96
CA LYS A 301 -4.84 -4.07 -17.67
C LYS A 301 -3.74 -5.04 -17.29
N LEU A 302 -4.00 -5.89 -16.29
CA LEU A 302 -2.98 -6.80 -15.77
C LEU A 302 -2.49 -7.79 -16.83
N ARG A 303 -3.36 -8.17 -17.77
CA ARG A 303 -3.04 -9.07 -18.88
C ARG A 303 -2.09 -8.45 -19.92
N ASP A 304 -2.01 -7.12 -19.97
CA ASP A 304 -1.19 -6.38 -20.95
C ASP A 304 0.22 -6.09 -20.37
N LEU A 305 0.48 -6.49 -19.12
CA LEU A 305 1.79 -6.39 -18.49
C LEU A 305 2.73 -7.50 -19.02
N PRO A 306 3.98 -7.17 -19.41
CA PRO A 306 4.92 -8.17 -19.93
C PRO A 306 5.27 -9.26 -18.92
N GLU A 307 5.39 -8.88 -17.65
CA GLU A 307 5.65 -9.80 -16.54
C GLU A 307 4.82 -9.38 -15.33
N ILE A 308 4.20 -10.36 -14.70
CA ILE A 308 3.36 -10.17 -13.52
C ILE A 308 3.42 -11.41 -12.63
N ALA A 309 3.44 -11.20 -11.32
CA ALA A 309 3.26 -12.22 -10.30
C ALA A 309 2.28 -11.71 -9.24
N ILE A 310 1.36 -12.56 -8.80
CA ILE A 310 0.35 -12.25 -7.80
C ILE A 310 0.59 -13.14 -6.58
N VAL A 311 1.05 -12.53 -5.49
CA VAL A 311 1.42 -13.21 -4.24
C VAL A 311 0.33 -12.96 -3.19
N ASN A 312 -0.12 -14.02 -2.52
CA ASN A 312 -1.11 -13.93 -1.45
C ASN A 312 -0.56 -13.15 -0.24
N LEU A 313 -1.29 -12.15 0.25
CA LEU A 313 -0.92 -11.43 1.48
C LEU A 313 -1.75 -11.88 2.69
N GLY A 314 -2.77 -12.71 2.47
CA GLY A 314 -3.75 -13.10 3.47
C GLY A 314 -4.83 -12.02 3.64
N LYS A 315 -5.44 -11.98 4.82
CA LYS A 315 -6.48 -11.01 5.20
C LYS A 315 -6.28 -10.56 6.63
N LEU A 316 -6.70 -9.33 6.94
CA LEU A 316 -6.83 -8.87 8.31
C LEU A 316 -8.21 -9.27 8.82
N THR A 317 -8.23 -10.12 9.84
CA THR A 317 -9.46 -10.60 10.47
C THR A 317 -9.66 -9.89 11.80
N MET A 318 -10.90 -9.50 12.08
CA MET A 318 -11.33 -9.05 13.40
C MET A 318 -12.55 -9.88 13.78
N GLU A 319 -12.50 -10.54 14.94
CA GLU A 319 -13.61 -11.35 15.44
C GLU A 319 -14.46 -10.52 16.42
N ASP A 320 -15.76 -10.40 16.13
CA ASP A 320 -16.69 -9.76 17.06
C ASP A 320 -17.08 -10.76 18.15
N THR A 321 -16.64 -10.49 19.38
CA THR A 321 -16.66 -11.47 20.48
C THR A 321 -18.04 -11.68 21.14
N TYR A 322 -19.08 -10.95 20.73
CA TYR A 322 -20.37 -10.89 21.44
C TYR A 322 -21.63 -11.10 20.60
N PHE A 323 -21.51 -11.41 19.30
CA PHE A 323 -22.68 -11.86 18.53
C PHE A 323 -22.68 -13.39 18.47
N LYS A 324 -23.68 -14.02 19.09
CA LYS A 324 -23.95 -15.46 18.91
C LYS A 324 -24.20 -15.70 17.41
N GLN A 325 -23.44 -16.66 16.86
CA GLN A 325 -23.67 -17.21 15.52
C GLN A 325 -25.07 -17.80 15.38
#